data_AF-A0A3N5M2D2-F1
#
_entry.id   AF-A0A3N5M2D2-F1
#
_cell.length_a   1.000
_cell.length_b   1.000
_cell.length_c   1.000
_cell.angle_alpha   90.00
_cell.angle_beta   90.00
_cell.angle_gamma   90.00
#
_symmetry.space_group_name_H-M   'P 1'
#
loop_
_entity.id
_entity.type
_entity.pdbx_description
1 polymer ?
#
loop_
_entity_poly.entity_id
_entity_poly.type
_entity_poly.pdbx_seq_one_letter_code
_entity_poly.pdbx_strand_id
1 'polypeptide(L)'
;MRENVLSLPTRILVVVFLGLAVIWPAVDNLVALRVKFPIAFLLVVPGFALLAFAKASLYRAGIWISFGDREMSAKMSNLYRVGYYLIFWGVLLTFL
;
A
#
# COMPACT_ATOMS: atom_id res chain seq x y z
N MET A 1 35.07 -0.92 18.07
CA MET A 1 34.62 -0.74 16.67
C MET A 1 33.40 0.17 16.72
N ARG A 2 33.50 1.42 16.24
CA ARG A 2 32.33 2.29 16.14
C ARG A 2 31.48 1.79 14.98
N GLU A 3 30.28 1.35 15.29
CA GLU A 3 29.35 0.84 14.29
C GLU A 3 29.10 1.93 13.23
N ASN A 4 29.35 1.58 11.97
CA ASN A 4 29.22 2.45 10.82
C ASN A 4 27.73 2.59 10.46
N VAL A 5 26.94 3.09 11.40
CA VAL A 5 25.48 3.11 11.27
C VAL A 5 25.09 4.32 10.43
N LEU A 6 24.35 4.06 9.35
CA LEU A 6 23.82 5.10 8.46
C LEU A 6 23.11 6.20 9.24
N SER A 7 23.38 7.46 8.88
CA SER A 7 22.67 8.62 9.43
C SER A 7 21.17 8.55 9.10
N LEU A 8 20.31 9.13 9.94
CA LEU A 8 18.86 9.13 9.71
C LEU A 8 18.48 9.67 8.31
N PRO A 9 19.07 10.78 7.81
CA PRO A 9 18.83 11.23 6.44
C PRO A 9 19.21 10.19 5.39
N THR A 10 20.35 9.52 5.55
CA THR A 10 20.80 8.50 4.60
C THR A 10 19.88 7.27 4.61
N ARG A 11 19.37 6.86 5.76
CA ARG A 11 18.40 5.75 5.84
C ARG A 11 17.09 6.09 5.12
N ILE A 12 16.58 7.30 5.32
CA ILE A 12 15.36 7.76 4.63
C ILE A 12 15.59 7.77 3.12
N LEU A 13 16.72 8.33 2.67
CA LEU A 13 17.09 8.33 1.25
C LEU A 13 17.18 6.92 0.67
N VAL A 14 17.79 5.98 1.38
CA VAL A 14 17.88 4.58 0.95
C VAL A 14 16.49 3.95 0.84
N VAL A 15 15.62 4.13 1.82
CA VAL A 15 14.25 3.57 1.78
C VAL A 15 13.45 4.18 0.63
N VAL A 16 13.52 5.49 0.43
CA VAL A 16 12.85 6.18 -0.68
C VAL A 16 13.39 5.68 -2.02
N PHE A 17 14.71 5.59 -2.17
CA PHE A 17 15.35 5.14 -3.41
C PHE A 17 14.99 3.69 -3.73
N LEU A 18 15.07 2.79 -2.75
CA LEU A 18 14.68 1.38 -2.93
C LEU A 18 13.19 1.25 -3.25
N GLY A 19 12.33 2.04 -2.58
CA GLY A 19 10.91 2.08 -2.90
C GLY A 19 10.66 2.52 -4.34
N LEU A 20 11.30 3.60 -4.78
CA LEU A 20 11.18 4.09 -6.16
C LEU A 20 11.73 3.09 -7.18
N ALA A 21 12.83 2.41 -6.88
CA ALA A 21 13.43 1.40 -7.75
C ALA A 21 12.50 0.20 -8.02
N VAL A 22 11.56 -0.07 -7.11
CA VAL A 22 10.54 -1.12 -7.29
C VAL A 22 9.27 -0.58 -7.92
N ILE A 23 8.79 0.58 -7.44
CA ILE A 23 7.52 1.16 -7.89
C ILE A 23 7.62 1.67 -9.33
N TRP A 24 8.73 2.32 -9.69
CA TRP A 24 8.88 2.95 -11.01
C TRP A 24 8.78 1.94 -12.16
N PRO A 25 9.54 0.82 -12.18
CA PRO A 25 9.41 -0.17 -13.25
C PRO A 25 8.03 -0.85 -13.28
N ALA A 26 7.38 -1.02 -12.12
CA ALA A 26 6.04 -1.59 -12.05
C ALA A 26 5.01 -0.68 -12.74
N VAL A 27 5.10 0.62 -12.49
CA VAL A 27 4.27 1.63 -13.16
C VAL A 27 4.57 1.69 -14.65
N ASP A 28 5.85 1.73 -15.05
CA ASP A 28 6.24 1.76 -16.47
C ASP A 28 5.71 0.54 -17.24
N ASN A 29 5.81 -0.67 -16.66
CA ASN A 29 5.28 -1.88 -17.28
C ASN A 29 3.75 -1.88 -17.37
N LEU A 30 3.06 -1.34 -16.37
CA LEU A 30 1.61 -1.21 -16.39
C LEU A 30 1.14 -0.20 -17.44
N VAL A 31 1.76 0.98 -17.50
CA VAL A 31 1.42 2.05 -18.45
C VAL A 31 1.74 1.63 -19.88
N ALA A 32 2.88 0.95 -20.08
CA ALA A 32 3.24 0.39 -21.38
C ALA A 32 2.46 -0.89 -21.74
N LEU A 33 1.51 -1.32 -20.89
CA LEU A 33 0.70 -2.53 -21.05
C LEU A 33 1.52 -3.81 -21.31
N ARG A 34 2.72 -3.89 -20.71
CA ARG A 34 3.63 -5.05 -20.79
C ARG A 34 3.34 -6.12 -19.73
N VAL A 35 2.33 -5.89 -18.92
CA VAL A 35 1.85 -6.82 -17.90
C VAL A 35 0.83 -7.79 -18.50
N LYS A 36 0.74 -8.99 -17.93
CA LYS A 36 -0.08 -10.07 -18.48
C LYS A 36 -1.58 -9.77 -18.43
N PHE A 37 -2.04 -9.19 -17.32
CA PHE A 37 -3.44 -8.81 -17.10
C PHE A 37 -3.55 -7.38 -16.55
N PRO A 38 -3.38 -6.34 -17.40
CA PRO A 38 -3.39 -4.93 -16.95
C PRO A 38 -4.73 -4.52 -16.33
N ILE A 39 -5.84 -5.08 -16.82
CA ILE A 39 -7.20 -4.78 -16.34
C ILE A 39 -7.37 -5.21 -14.86
N ALA A 40 -6.63 -6.21 -14.38
CA ALA A 40 -6.70 -6.64 -12.99
C ALA A 40 -6.25 -5.54 -12.01
N PHE A 41 -5.46 -4.56 -12.46
CA PHE A 41 -5.05 -3.42 -11.65
C PHE A 41 -6.24 -2.54 -11.23
N LEU A 42 -7.37 -2.62 -11.96
CA LEU A 42 -8.61 -1.94 -11.57
C LEU A 42 -9.15 -2.42 -10.21
N LEU A 43 -8.74 -3.59 -9.70
CA LEU A 43 -9.07 -4.05 -8.34
C LEU A 43 -8.32 -3.26 -7.26
N VAL A 44 -7.14 -2.72 -7.58
CA VAL A 44 -6.29 -1.98 -6.64
C VAL A 44 -6.95 -0.66 -6.24
N VAL A 45 -7.60 0.03 -7.19
CA VAL A 45 -8.27 1.32 -6.98
C VAL A 45 -9.38 1.27 -5.91
N PRO A 46 -10.42 0.42 -6.03
CA PRO A 46 -11.43 0.28 -4.98
C PRO A 46 -10.83 -0.28 -3.69
N GLY A 47 -9.80 -1.13 -3.76
CA GLY A 47 -9.09 -1.61 -2.58
C GLY A 47 -8.48 -0.47 -1.74
N PHE A 48 -7.79 0.48 -2.40
CA PHE A 48 -7.30 1.69 -1.74
C PHE A 48 -8.42 2.57 -1.23
N ALA A 49 -9.53 2.71 -1.97
CA ALA A 49 -10.68 3.48 -1.52
C ALA A 49 -11.27 2.90 -0.22
N LEU A 50 -11.43 1.58 -0.11
CA LEU A 50 -11.91 0.91 1.10
C LEU A 50 -10.95 1.11 2.28
N LEU A 51 -9.64 1.01 2.05
CA LEU A 51 -8.62 1.31 3.07
C LEU A 51 -8.70 2.75 3.56
N ALA A 52 -8.82 3.70 2.64
CA ALA A 52 -8.93 5.13 2.96
C ALA A 52 -10.20 5.40 3.77
N PHE A 53 -11.34 4.81 3.38
CA PHE A 53 -12.59 4.92 4.14
C PHE A 53 -12.48 4.32 5.54
N ALA A 54 -11.89 3.14 5.67
CA ALA A 54 -11.68 2.49 6.96
C ALA A 54 -10.77 3.33 7.87
N LYS A 55 -9.67 3.89 7.34
CA LYS A 55 -8.79 4.83 8.08
C LYS A 55 -9.50 6.14 8.42
N ALA A 56 -10.32 6.67 7.52
CA ALA A 56 -11.11 7.87 7.78
C ALA A 56 -12.06 7.70 8.96
N SER A 57 -12.58 6.49 9.19
CA SER A 57 -13.41 6.21 10.36
C SER A 57 -12.66 6.41 11.69
N LEU A 58 -11.35 6.15 11.73
CA LEU A 58 -10.51 6.34 12.92
C LEU A 58 -10.22 7.83 13.17
N TYR A 59 -9.98 8.61 12.13
CA TYR A 59 -9.82 10.07 12.27
C TYR A 59 -11.09 10.71 12.85
N ARG A 60 -12.27 10.24 12.45
CA ARG A 60 -13.55 10.70 13.02
C ARG A 60 -13.74 10.29 14.48
N ALA A 61 -13.06 9.24 14.93
CA ALA A 61 -13.02 8.79 16.33
C ALA A 61 -11.89 9.46 17.15
N GLY A 62 -11.15 10.41 16.58
CA GLY A 62 -10.04 11.09 17.26
C GLY A 62 -8.75 10.27 17.32
N ILE A 63 -8.66 9.15 16.60
CA ILE A 63 -7.48 8.28 16.54
C ILE A 63 -6.69 8.61 15.28
N TRP A 64 -5.60 9.35 15.45
CA TRP A 64 -4.78 9.87 14.34
C TRP A 64 -3.74 8.86 13.85
N ILE A 65 -3.15 8.08 14.76
CA ILE A 65 -2.12 7.11 14.45
C ILE A 65 -2.61 5.75 14.93
N SER A 66 -2.86 4.86 13.98
CA SER A 66 -3.25 3.49 14.24
C SER A 66 -2.64 2.59 13.18
N PHE A 67 -2.13 1.44 13.59
CA PHE A 67 -1.60 0.40 12.72
C PHE A 67 -2.56 -0.80 12.75
N GLY A 68 -2.95 -1.29 11.57
CA GLY A 68 -3.93 -2.36 11.44
C GLY A 68 -5.39 -1.91 11.67
N ASP A 69 -6.22 -2.87 12.08
CA ASP A 69 -7.68 -2.77 12.21
C ASP A 69 -8.21 -2.91 13.65
N ARG A 70 -7.33 -3.01 14.66
CA ARG A 70 -7.70 -3.25 16.07
C ARG A 70 -8.64 -2.21 16.66
N GLU A 71 -8.37 -0.94 16.37
CA GLU A 71 -9.15 0.20 16.86
C GLU A 71 -10.41 0.46 16.02
N MET A 72 -10.61 -0.29 14.93
CA MET A 72 -11.73 -0.11 14.03
C MET A 72 -12.95 -0.87 14.54
N SER A 73 -14.15 -0.32 14.28
CA SER A 73 -15.38 -1.10 14.43
C SER A 73 -15.36 -2.34 13.53
N ALA A 74 -16.11 -3.38 13.88
CA ALA A 74 -16.16 -4.63 13.13
C ALA A 74 -16.47 -4.43 11.63
N LYS A 75 -17.37 -3.49 11.30
CA LYS A 75 -17.70 -3.15 9.91
C LYS A 75 -16.50 -2.55 9.16
N MET A 76 -15.78 -1.63 9.80
CA MET A 76 -14.62 -0.96 9.19
C MET A 76 -13.40 -1.87 9.12
N SER A 77 -13.20 -2.74 10.10
CA SER A 77 -12.18 -3.80 10.06
C SER A 77 -12.42 -4.76 8.88
N ASN A 78 -13.66 -5.19 8.64
CA ASN A 78 -13.97 -6.00 7.46
C ASN A 78 -13.71 -5.24 6.16
N LEU A 79 -14.10 -3.96 6.08
CA LEU A 79 -13.86 -3.11 4.92
C LEU A 79 -12.35 -2.96 4.63
N TYR A 80 -11.56 -2.77 5.69
CA TYR A 80 -10.11 -2.71 5.65
C TYR A 80 -9.50 -4.00 5.10
N ARG A 81 -9.95 -5.16 5.59
CA ARG A 81 -9.49 -6.48 5.13
C ARG A 81 -9.86 -6.75 3.67
N VAL A 82 -11.10 -6.44 3.27
CA VAL A 82 -11.52 -6.55 1.86
C VAL A 82 -10.65 -5.64 0.98
N GLY A 83 -10.35 -4.43 1.44
CA GLY A 83 -9.41 -3.53 0.77
C GLY A 83 -8.04 -4.16 0.53
N TYR A 84 -7.48 -4.80 1.56
CA TYR A 84 -6.22 -5.56 1.44
C TYR A 84 -6.31 -6.70 0.44
N TYR A 85 -7.38 -7.50 0.47
CA TYR A 85 -7.54 -8.60 -0.48
C TYR A 85 -7.66 -8.10 -1.92
N LEU A 86 -8.39 -7.01 -2.15
CA LEU A 86 -8.52 -6.42 -3.48
C LEU A 86 -7.18 -5.90 -4.02
N ILE A 87 -6.39 -5.24 -3.19
CA ILE A 87 -5.04 -4.78 -3.57
C ILE A 87 -4.14 -5.98 -3.84
N PHE A 88 -4.13 -6.96 -2.93
CA PHE A 88 -3.28 -8.15 -3.05
C PHE A 88 -3.58 -8.89 -4.35
N TRP A 89 -4.83 -9.25 -4.60
CA TRP A 89 -5.23 -9.95 -5.81
C TRP A 89 -5.07 -9.09 -7.07
N GLY A 90 -5.35 -7.79 -7.00
CA GLY A 90 -5.14 -6.87 -8.12
C GLY A 90 -3.67 -6.83 -8.56
N VAL A 91 -2.75 -6.65 -7.62
CA VAL A 91 -1.31 -6.66 -7.90
C VAL A 91 -0.87 -8.05 -8.37
N LEU A 92 -1.27 -9.11 -7.67
CA LEU A 92 -0.86 -10.49 -8.00
C LEU A 92 -1.27 -10.86 -9.43
N LEU A 93 -2.53 -10.64 -9.80
CA LEU A 93 -3.05 -10.95 -11.11
C LEU A 93 -2.45 -10.06 -12.20
N THR A 94 -2.11 -8.80 -11.89
CA THR A 94 -1.47 -7.92 -12.88
C THR A 94 -0.07 -8.41 -13.24
N PHE A 95 0.73 -8.83 -12.26
CA PHE A 95 2.17 -9.08 -12.44
C PHE A 95 2.58 -10.56 -12.55
N LEU A 96 1.69 -11.54 -12.31
CA LEU A 96 1.94 -12.99 -12.45
C LEU A 96 1.05 -13.65 -13.53
#